data_AF-A0A0X3PHP0-F1
#
_entry.id   AF-A0A0X3PHP0-F1
#
_cell.length_a   1.000
_cell.length_b   1.000
_cell.length_c   1.000
_cell.angle_alpha   90.00
_cell.angle_beta   90.00
_cell.angle_gamma   90.00
#
_symmetry.space_group_name_H-M   'P 1'
#
loop_
_entity.id
_entity.type
_entity.pdbx_description
1 polymer ?
#
loop_
_entity_poly.entity_id
_entity_poly.type
_entity_poly.pdbx_seq_one_letter_code
_entity_poly.pdbx_strand_id
1 'polypeptide(L)'
;AEKGDLTAISPQVLASEEPAGDGRDNGGQSSEEPTSDSNANEVAGVPVRLPQKRMYRQRAHCNPWSDHTFDYPVKPEAFNWGTLYGCDSDHPATIVDVGCGYGGLLFQLATTFPESRSLGMEIRLKVVDYVQSKIKALRQNNPGSYQNIACIRTNAMKYLPNYFRKVTSV
;
A
#
# COMPACT_ATOMS: atom_id res chain seq x y z
N ALA A 1 -36.43 40.24 29.21
CA ALA A 1 -37.48 39.30 29.67
C ALA A 1 -37.86 38.50 28.44
N GLU A 2 -37.81 37.17 28.39
CA GLU A 2 -38.01 36.17 29.43
C GLU A 2 -37.31 34.88 29.00
N LYS A 3 -36.89 34.07 29.97
CA LYS A 3 -36.30 32.74 29.81
C LYS A 3 -37.39 31.72 29.45
N GLY A 4 -37.01 30.68 28.71
CA GLY A 4 -37.77 29.44 28.58
C GLY A 4 -36.83 28.28 28.33
N ASP A 5 -36.23 27.78 29.41
CA ASP A 5 -35.67 26.42 29.49
C ASP A 5 -36.83 25.43 29.61
N LEU A 6 -36.67 24.21 29.10
CA LEU A 6 -37.19 22.95 29.67
C LEU A 6 -36.87 21.75 28.74
N THR A 7 -35.84 21.01 29.15
CA THR A 7 -35.79 19.55 29.32
C THR A 7 -35.81 18.58 28.13
N ALA A 8 -34.76 17.75 28.13
CA ALA A 8 -34.51 16.52 27.39
C ALA A 8 -35.54 15.41 27.62
N ILE A 9 -35.81 14.61 26.58
CA ILE A 9 -36.19 13.19 26.69
C ILE A 9 -35.83 12.45 25.37
N SER A 10 -34.87 11.50 25.41
CA SER A 10 -34.84 10.35 24.47
C SER A 10 -35.66 9.22 25.10
N PRO A 11 -36.33 8.34 24.32
CA PRO A 11 -35.74 6.98 24.20
C PRO A 11 -36.18 6.11 22.97
N GLN A 12 -35.42 5.01 22.79
CA GLN A 12 -35.71 3.69 22.17
C GLN A 12 -35.91 3.63 20.63
N VAL A 13 -35.10 2.91 19.83
CA VAL A 13 -34.91 1.44 19.71
C VAL A 13 -36.22 0.70 19.44
N LEU A 14 -36.42 0.26 18.19
CA LEU A 14 -37.43 -0.75 17.82
C LEU A 14 -36.78 -1.77 16.87
N ALA A 15 -36.79 -3.03 17.30
CA ALA A 15 -36.33 -4.18 16.53
C ALA A 15 -37.54 -5.01 16.05
N SER A 16 -37.29 -5.73 14.96
CA SER A 16 -37.90 -7.00 14.50
C SER A 16 -39.38 -7.05 14.15
N GLU A 17 -39.67 -7.59 12.96
CA GLU A 17 -40.60 -8.70 12.76
C GLU A 17 -40.37 -9.37 11.37
N GLU A 18 -40.00 -10.65 11.38
CA GLU A 18 -40.22 -11.63 10.31
C GLU A 18 -41.64 -12.22 10.48
N PRO A 19 -42.28 -12.82 9.47
CA PRO A 19 -42.38 -14.29 9.54
C PRO A 19 -42.53 -15.10 8.22
N ALA A 20 -42.26 -16.40 8.42
CA ALA A 20 -42.92 -17.60 7.88
C ALA A 20 -42.49 -18.15 6.51
N GLY A 21 -41.86 -19.32 6.55
CA GLY A 21 -41.57 -20.17 5.40
C GLY A 21 -42.51 -21.37 5.24
N ASP A 22 -42.21 -22.17 4.22
CA ASP A 22 -42.55 -23.60 4.13
C ASP A 22 -41.47 -24.30 3.29
N GLY A 23 -41.10 -25.52 3.68
CA GLY A 23 -39.91 -26.23 3.20
C GLY A 23 -40.19 -27.34 2.17
N ARG A 24 -39.09 -27.83 1.56
CA ARG A 24 -38.69 -29.25 1.43
C ARG A 24 -37.51 -29.44 0.47
N ASP A 25 -36.39 -29.79 1.08
CA ASP A 25 -35.46 -30.92 0.82
C ASP A 25 -34.59 -31.09 -0.46
N ASN A 26 -33.30 -31.25 -0.15
CA ASN A 26 -32.21 -32.06 -0.72
C ASN A 26 -31.54 -31.78 -2.08
N GLY A 27 -30.21 -31.55 -2.01
CA GLY A 27 -29.25 -31.70 -3.11
C GLY A 27 -27.96 -30.92 -2.86
N GLY A 28 -26.92 -31.57 -2.32
CA GLY A 28 -25.69 -30.91 -1.88
C GLY A 28 -24.78 -30.37 -3.00
N GLN A 29 -24.03 -29.32 -2.66
CA GLN A 29 -22.65 -29.11 -3.13
C GLN A 29 -21.96 -28.08 -2.23
N SER A 30 -20.90 -28.55 -1.58
CA SER A 30 -19.96 -27.80 -0.77
C SER A 30 -19.33 -26.64 -1.55
N SER A 31 -19.43 -25.42 -1.03
CA SER A 31 -18.55 -24.32 -1.39
C SER A 31 -17.76 -23.92 -0.14
N GLU A 32 -16.47 -24.25 -0.16
CA GLU A 32 -15.50 -23.90 0.88
C GLU A 32 -15.24 -22.39 0.85
N GLU A 33 -15.34 -21.74 2.01
CA GLU A 33 -14.84 -20.38 2.21
C GLU A 33 -13.31 -20.38 2.28
N PRO A 34 -12.62 -19.33 1.76
CA PRO A 34 -11.16 -19.29 1.80
C PRO A 34 -10.69 -18.95 3.21
N THR A 35 -10.09 -19.93 3.86
CA THR A 35 -9.42 -19.76 5.15
C THR A 35 -8.19 -18.87 5.02
N SER A 36 -8.00 -18.03 6.03
CA SER A 36 -6.85 -17.15 6.21
C SER A 36 -5.57 -17.97 6.44
N ASP A 37 -4.69 -18.01 5.44
CA ASP A 37 -3.35 -18.58 5.58
C ASP A 37 -2.44 -17.66 6.40
N SER A 38 -2.54 -17.77 7.72
CA SER A 38 -1.50 -17.32 8.66
C SER A 38 -0.69 -18.52 9.11
N ASN A 39 0.37 -18.86 8.38
CA ASN A 39 1.52 -19.63 8.89
C ASN A 39 2.71 -19.57 7.92
N ALA A 40 3.49 -18.49 7.99
CA ALA A 40 4.83 -18.45 7.40
C ALA A 40 5.82 -19.03 8.41
N ASN A 41 5.96 -20.36 8.41
CA ASN A 41 7.09 -21.02 9.04
C ASN A 41 8.31 -20.74 8.15
N GLU A 42 9.26 -19.91 8.62
CA GLU A 42 10.49 -19.60 7.90
C GLU A 42 11.40 -20.84 7.87
N VAL A 43 11.29 -21.61 6.77
CA VAL A 43 12.26 -22.66 6.46
C VAL A 43 13.48 -21.99 5.84
N ALA A 44 14.55 -21.84 6.61
CA ALA A 44 15.82 -21.30 6.14
C ALA A 44 16.33 -22.11 4.94
N GLY A 45 16.50 -21.44 3.79
CA GLY A 45 17.14 -22.00 2.59
C GLY A 45 16.26 -22.16 1.34
N VAL A 46 14.93 -21.97 1.42
CA VAL A 46 14.07 -21.99 0.23
C VAL A 46 13.90 -20.56 -0.32
N PRO A 47 14.21 -20.30 -1.60
CA PRO A 47 13.98 -18.99 -2.19
C PRO A 47 12.49 -18.64 -2.18
N VAL A 48 12.18 -17.45 -1.70
CA VAL A 48 10.83 -16.90 -1.62
C VAL A 48 10.27 -16.70 -3.04
N ARG A 49 9.04 -17.16 -3.28
CA ARG A 49 8.39 -17.02 -4.58
C ARG A 49 8.12 -15.54 -4.89
N LEU A 50 8.46 -15.11 -6.09
CA LEU A 50 8.14 -13.75 -6.56
C LEU A 50 6.63 -13.61 -6.80
N PRO A 51 6.05 -12.42 -6.51
CA PRO A 51 4.64 -12.18 -6.80
C PRO A 51 4.37 -12.23 -8.30
N GLN A 52 3.19 -12.70 -8.68
CA GLN A 52 2.78 -12.82 -10.08
C GLN A 52 1.94 -11.61 -10.50
N LYS A 53 2.37 -10.88 -11.54
CA LYS A 53 1.69 -9.65 -12.02
C LYS A 53 0.18 -9.84 -12.24
N ARG A 54 -0.24 -11.01 -12.72
CA ARG A 54 -1.65 -11.36 -13.00
C ARG A 54 -2.55 -11.18 -11.77
N MET A 55 -2.05 -11.49 -10.58
CA MET A 55 -2.81 -11.40 -9.32
C MET A 55 -3.03 -9.95 -8.84
N TYR A 56 -2.25 -9.01 -9.40
CA TYR A 56 -2.26 -7.60 -9.01
C TYR A 56 -2.75 -6.69 -10.15
N ARG A 57 -3.35 -7.26 -11.20
CA ARG A 57 -3.95 -6.48 -12.27
C ARG A 57 -5.16 -5.71 -11.72
N GLN A 58 -5.17 -4.42 -12.00
CA GLN A 58 -6.34 -3.55 -11.85
C GLN A 58 -6.48 -2.72 -13.13
N ARG A 59 -7.63 -2.04 -13.29
CA ARG A 59 -7.83 -1.10 -14.40
C ARG A 59 -6.68 -0.09 -14.43
N ALA A 60 -6.23 0.24 -15.64
CA ALA A 60 -5.12 1.15 -15.84
C ALA A 60 -5.38 2.54 -15.26
N HIS A 61 -6.65 2.93 -15.19
CA HIS A 61 -7.10 4.23 -14.76
C HIS A 61 -7.64 4.15 -13.32
N CYS A 62 -7.11 5.00 -12.45
CA CYS A 62 -7.76 5.42 -11.21
C CYS A 62 -8.12 6.90 -11.34
N ASN A 63 -9.19 7.35 -10.69
CA ASN A 63 -9.46 8.78 -10.63
C ASN A 63 -8.34 9.44 -9.79
N PRO A 64 -7.55 10.38 -10.33
CA PRO A 64 -6.49 11.04 -9.55
C PRO A 64 -7.04 11.83 -8.35
N TRP A 65 -8.33 12.15 -8.37
CA TRP A 65 -9.07 12.89 -7.35
C TRP A 65 -9.96 12.02 -6.46
N SER A 66 -10.04 10.69 -6.66
CA SER A 66 -10.84 9.87 -5.76
C SER A 66 -10.22 9.86 -4.38
N ASP A 67 -11.07 9.94 -3.34
CA ASP A 67 -10.70 9.83 -1.94
C ASP A 67 -10.15 8.42 -1.67
N HIS A 68 -8.87 8.30 -1.91
CA HIS A 68 -8.06 7.29 -1.28
C HIS A 68 -7.16 8.00 -0.29
N THR A 69 -7.18 7.55 0.96
CA THR A 69 -6.27 8.04 1.98
C THR A 69 -4.85 7.70 1.54
N PHE A 70 -4.14 8.70 1.00
CA PHE A 70 -2.70 8.63 0.77
C PHE A 70 -2.02 9.01 2.07
N ASP A 71 -1.03 8.22 2.49
CA ASP A 71 -0.15 8.59 3.58
C ASP A 71 1.00 9.42 2.99
N TYR A 72 0.95 10.73 3.21
CA TYR A 72 1.95 11.68 2.72
C TYR A 72 2.40 12.58 3.86
N PRO A 73 3.68 12.96 3.88
CA PRO A 73 4.21 13.85 4.90
C PRO A 73 3.62 15.26 4.74
N VAL A 74 3.46 15.98 5.84
CA VAL A 74 3.04 17.40 5.79
C VAL A 74 4.10 18.31 5.16
N LYS A 75 5.38 17.94 5.27
CA LYS A 75 6.55 18.63 4.69
C LYS A 75 7.72 17.65 4.50
N PRO A 76 8.70 17.94 3.64
CA PRO A 76 9.82 17.04 3.35
C PRO A 76 10.58 16.53 4.60
N GLU A 77 10.71 17.36 5.62
CA GLU A 77 11.41 17.00 6.87
C GLU A 77 10.65 16.00 7.72
N ALA A 78 9.34 15.83 7.49
CA ALA A 78 8.52 14.88 8.23
C ALA A 78 8.56 13.46 7.63
N PHE A 79 9.20 13.27 6.46
CA PHE A 79 9.28 11.97 5.82
C PHE A 79 10.55 11.23 6.24
N ASN A 80 10.39 10.09 6.91
CA ASN A 80 11.50 9.23 7.33
C ASN A 80 11.88 8.23 6.23
N TRP A 81 12.97 8.52 5.53
CA TRP A 81 13.47 7.72 4.42
C TRP A 81 14.04 6.38 4.86
N GLY A 82 14.57 6.28 6.09
CA GLY A 82 15.16 5.06 6.63
C GLY A 82 14.18 3.88 6.62
N THR A 83 12.88 4.15 6.80
CA THR A 83 11.81 3.14 6.79
C THR A 83 11.69 2.38 5.46
N LEU A 84 12.06 3.00 4.34
CA LEU A 84 11.93 2.42 3.00
C LEU A 84 13.10 1.49 2.64
N TYR A 85 14.28 1.81 3.15
CA TYR A 85 15.54 1.18 2.75
C TYR A 85 16.11 0.24 3.83
N GLY A 86 15.49 0.19 5.02
CA GLY A 86 15.91 -0.72 6.09
C GLY A 86 17.28 -0.37 6.67
N CYS A 87 17.67 0.90 6.59
CA CYS A 87 18.94 1.41 7.09
C CYS A 87 18.69 2.62 8.01
N ASP A 88 19.57 2.82 8.99
CA ASP A 88 19.46 3.93 9.95
C ASP A 88 19.76 5.30 9.35
N SER A 89 20.12 5.37 8.07
CA SER A 89 20.47 6.62 7.41
C SER A 89 19.29 7.23 6.66
N ASP A 90 18.91 8.43 7.08
CA ASP A 90 17.79 9.22 6.55
C ASP A 90 18.17 10.03 5.30
N HIS A 91 18.85 9.39 4.34
CA HIS A 91 19.16 10.01 3.06
C HIS A 91 17.96 9.91 2.10
N PRO A 92 17.54 11.03 1.47
CA PRO A 92 16.49 11.01 0.47
C PRO A 92 16.81 10.13 -0.75
N ALA A 93 15.77 9.73 -1.48
CA ALA A 93 15.95 9.14 -2.80
C ALA A 93 16.62 10.15 -3.75
N THR A 94 17.61 9.69 -4.50
CA THR A 94 18.33 10.49 -5.51
C THR A 94 17.75 10.33 -6.91
N ILE A 95 17.03 9.22 -7.15
CA ILE A 95 16.35 8.92 -8.41
C ILE A 95 14.87 8.65 -8.11
N VAL A 96 13.98 9.22 -8.91
CA VAL A 96 12.52 9.04 -8.75
C VAL A 96 11.92 8.55 -10.06
N ASP A 97 11.26 7.39 -10.00
CA ASP A 97 10.48 6.80 -11.09
C ASP A 97 9.00 7.13 -10.86
N VAL A 98 8.54 8.24 -11.47
CA VAL A 98 7.16 8.74 -11.32
C VAL A 98 6.23 7.95 -12.23
N GLY A 99 5.22 7.30 -11.63
CA GLY A 99 4.35 6.38 -12.36
C GLY A 99 5.05 5.07 -12.68
N CYS A 100 5.80 4.50 -11.72
CA CYS A 100 6.70 3.37 -11.95
C CYS A 100 6.00 2.08 -12.45
N GLY A 101 4.67 2.01 -12.38
CA GLY A 101 3.91 0.82 -12.79
C GLY A 101 4.38 -0.42 -12.04
N TYR A 102 4.54 -1.53 -12.76
CA TYR A 102 5.06 -2.78 -12.20
C TYR A 102 6.59 -2.76 -11.93
N GLY A 103 7.23 -1.59 -11.88
CA GLY A 103 8.60 -1.38 -11.42
C GLY A 103 9.68 -1.83 -12.38
N GLY A 104 9.40 -1.98 -13.68
CA GLY A 104 10.37 -2.49 -14.66
C GLY A 104 11.68 -1.68 -14.65
N LEU A 105 11.58 -0.36 -14.78
CA LEU A 105 12.71 0.56 -14.67
C LEU A 105 13.32 0.53 -13.26
N LEU A 106 12.49 0.65 -12.22
CA LEU A 106 12.94 0.60 -10.82
C LEU A 106 13.83 -0.60 -10.50
N PHE A 107 13.49 -1.81 -10.95
CA PHE A 107 14.31 -3.01 -10.72
C PHE A 107 15.63 -2.99 -11.47
N GLN A 108 15.68 -2.36 -12.65
CA GLN A 108 16.91 -2.18 -13.40
C GLN A 108 17.83 -1.13 -12.75
N LEU A 109 17.25 -0.06 -12.21
CA LEU A 109 18.00 0.95 -11.46
C LEU A 109 18.70 0.33 -10.24
N ALA A 110 18.05 -0.64 -9.58
CA ALA A 110 18.63 -1.33 -8.41
C ALA A 110 20.01 -1.92 -8.69
N THR A 111 20.17 -2.58 -9.85
CA THR A 111 21.41 -3.25 -10.24
C THR A 111 22.36 -2.34 -11.00
N THR A 112 21.83 -1.32 -11.71
CA THR A 112 22.65 -0.41 -12.52
C THR A 112 23.31 0.68 -11.65
N PHE A 113 22.64 1.13 -10.59
CA PHE A 113 23.13 2.18 -9.69
C PHE A 113 23.01 1.74 -8.22
N PRO A 114 23.81 0.75 -7.76
CA PRO A 114 23.71 0.21 -6.40
C PRO A 114 23.89 1.26 -5.30
N GLU A 115 24.70 2.30 -5.57
CA GLU A 115 24.95 3.41 -4.64
C GLU A 115 23.82 4.46 -4.62
N SER A 116 22.91 4.45 -5.60
CA SER A 116 21.82 5.42 -5.69
C SER A 116 20.53 4.87 -5.10
N ARG A 117 19.86 5.69 -4.27
CA ARG A 117 18.52 5.38 -3.77
C ARG A 117 17.48 5.75 -4.82
N SER A 118 16.80 4.74 -5.34
CA SER A 118 15.70 4.94 -6.28
C SER A 118 14.35 4.74 -5.60
N LEU A 119 13.39 5.60 -5.90
CA LEU A 119 12.02 5.53 -5.40
C LEU A 119 11.04 5.41 -6.56
N GLY A 120 10.24 4.35 -6.58
CA GLY A 120 9.04 4.27 -7.40
C GLY A 120 7.87 4.99 -6.72
N MET A 121 7.22 5.89 -7.44
CA MET A 121 5.96 6.49 -7.00
C MET A 121 4.83 6.00 -7.90
N GLU A 122 3.82 5.36 -7.34
CA GLU A 122 2.67 4.85 -8.10
C GLU A 122 1.38 5.11 -7.34
N ILE A 123 0.31 5.42 -8.07
CA ILE A 123 -0.97 5.83 -7.49
C ILE A 123 -1.89 4.62 -7.23
N ARG A 124 -1.71 3.55 -8.01
CA ARG A 124 -2.55 2.35 -8.02
C ARG A 124 -2.15 1.36 -6.91
N LEU A 125 -3.04 1.13 -5.95
CA LEU A 125 -2.80 0.29 -4.77
C LEU A 125 -2.27 -1.11 -5.12
N LYS A 126 -2.98 -1.89 -5.96
CA LYS A 126 -2.53 -3.25 -6.30
C LYS A 126 -1.17 -3.27 -7.00
N VAL A 127 -0.86 -2.22 -7.77
CA VAL A 127 0.42 -2.12 -8.46
C VAL A 127 1.54 -1.83 -7.46
N VAL A 128 1.31 -0.94 -6.49
CA VAL A 128 2.25 -0.69 -5.39
C VAL A 128 2.46 -1.97 -4.57
N ASP A 129 1.39 -2.65 -4.18
CA ASP A 129 1.46 -3.90 -3.40
C ASP A 129 2.31 -4.96 -4.12
N TYR A 130 2.15 -5.09 -5.44
CA TYR A 130 3.00 -5.95 -6.26
C TYR A 130 4.47 -5.57 -6.17
N VAL A 131 4.78 -4.29 -6.38
CA VAL A 131 6.17 -3.81 -6.43
C VAL A 131 6.83 -3.98 -5.07
N GLN A 132 6.15 -3.60 -3.98
CA GLN A 132 6.65 -3.78 -2.62
C GLN A 132 6.86 -5.26 -2.27
N SER A 133 5.90 -6.13 -2.59
CA SER A 133 6.02 -7.58 -2.38
C SER A 133 7.21 -8.15 -3.17
N LYS A 134 7.42 -7.67 -4.40
CA LYS A 134 8.54 -8.11 -5.24
C LYS A 134 9.87 -7.61 -4.72
N ILE A 135 9.97 -6.37 -4.26
CA ILE A 135 11.17 -5.83 -3.60
C ILE A 135 11.51 -6.68 -2.37
N LYS A 136 10.53 -6.97 -1.50
CA LYS A 136 10.74 -7.81 -0.31
C LYS A 136 11.28 -9.20 -0.68
N ALA A 137 10.63 -9.89 -1.62
CA ALA A 137 11.08 -11.21 -2.06
C ALA A 137 12.47 -11.17 -2.72
N LEU A 138 12.77 -10.13 -3.50
CA LEU A 138 14.10 -9.95 -4.11
C LEU A 138 15.20 -9.70 -3.07
N ARG A 139 14.94 -8.89 -2.04
CA ARG A 139 15.87 -8.65 -0.93
C ARG A 139 16.14 -9.93 -0.13
N GLN A 140 15.11 -10.75 0.11
CA GLN A 140 15.25 -12.04 0.78
C GLN A 140 16.04 -13.05 -0.06
N ASN A 141 15.77 -13.12 -1.36
CA ASN A 141 16.44 -14.06 -2.26
C ASN A 141 17.86 -13.64 -2.64
N ASN A 142 18.20 -12.36 -2.49
CA ASN A 142 19.50 -11.81 -2.86
C ASN A 142 20.03 -10.93 -1.72
N PRO A 143 20.53 -11.52 -0.62
CA PRO A 143 21.09 -10.75 0.48
C PRO A 143 22.13 -9.73 0.01
N GLY A 144 22.02 -8.48 0.46
CA GLY A 144 22.88 -7.37 0.05
C GLY A 144 22.46 -6.68 -1.25
N SER A 145 21.47 -7.18 -1.98
CA SER A 145 20.95 -6.55 -3.21
C SER A 145 19.54 -5.96 -3.01
N TYR A 146 19.14 -5.02 -3.89
CA TYR A 146 17.82 -4.39 -3.91
C TYR A 146 17.44 -3.57 -2.65
N GLN A 147 18.41 -3.30 -1.77
CA GLN A 147 18.23 -2.44 -0.60
C GLN A 147 18.19 -0.96 -0.96
N ASN A 148 18.61 -0.60 -2.18
CA ASN A 148 18.64 0.76 -2.70
C ASN A 148 17.36 1.17 -3.45
N ILE A 149 16.35 0.30 -3.54
CA ILE A 149 15.07 0.62 -4.19
C ILE A 149 13.89 0.48 -3.24
N ALA A 150 12.91 1.36 -3.38
CA ALA A 150 11.65 1.31 -2.66
C ALA A 150 10.50 1.77 -3.55
N CYS A 151 9.26 1.48 -3.15
CA CYS A 151 8.06 1.94 -3.83
C CYS A 151 7.05 2.45 -2.82
N ILE A 152 6.45 3.60 -3.08
CA ILE A 152 5.39 4.18 -2.25
C ILE A 152 4.13 4.44 -3.06
N ARG A 153 2.99 4.38 -2.36
CA ARG A 153 1.72 4.77 -2.92
C ARG A 153 1.50 6.27 -2.75
N THR A 154 1.50 7.02 -3.84
CA THR A 154 1.27 8.46 -3.77
C THR A 154 0.73 9.04 -5.08
N ASN A 155 0.00 10.14 -4.99
CA ASN A 155 -0.28 10.99 -6.14
C ASN A 155 0.89 11.98 -6.31
N ALA A 156 1.83 11.64 -7.19
CA ALA A 156 3.00 12.48 -7.46
C ALA A 156 2.61 13.88 -7.97
N MET A 157 1.49 14.02 -8.69
CA MET A 157 1.05 15.35 -9.15
C MET A 157 0.61 16.26 -8.00
N LYS A 158 0.16 15.70 -6.87
CA LYS A 158 -0.34 16.45 -5.72
C LYS A 158 0.69 16.59 -4.60
N TYR A 159 1.44 15.52 -4.33
CA TYR A 159 2.24 15.41 -3.11
C TYR A 159 3.74 15.32 -3.35
N LEU A 160 4.23 15.42 -4.59
CA LEU A 160 5.68 15.39 -4.84
C LEU A 160 6.47 16.43 -4.01
N PRO A 161 6.02 17.70 -3.88
CA PRO A 161 6.71 18.70 -3.04
C PRO A 161 6.72 18.36 -1.55
N ASN A 162 5.85 17.45 -1.09
CA ASN A 162 5.80 17.02 0.29
C ASN A 162 6.95 16.08 0.65
N TYR A 163 7.51 15.35 -0.32
CA TYR A 163 8.60 14.39 -0.08
C TYR A 163 9.98 15.01 -0.25
N PHE A 164 10.15 15.96 -1.17
CA PHE A 164 11.48 16.46 -1.56
C PHE A 164 11.68 17.92 -1.19
N ARG A 165 12.83 18.21 -0.57
CA ARG A 165 13.24 19.58 -0.28
C ARG A 165 13.52 20.32 -1.58
N LYS A 166 13.18 21.61 -1.59
CA LYS A 166 13.64 22.51 -2.64
C LYS A 166 15.16 22.61 -2.57
N VAL A 167 15.84 22.27 -3.66
CA VAL A 167 17.26 22.56 -3.80
C VAL A 167 17.41 24.07 -3.91
N THR A 168 18.13 24.67 -2.97
CA THR A 168 18.52 26.07 -3.07
C THR A 168 19.93 26.07 -3.64
N SER A 169 20.05 26.44 -4.92
CA SER A 169 21.36 26.69 -5.51
C SER A 169 21.99 27.87 -4.77
N VAL A 170 23.19 27.65 -4.22
CA VAL A 170 24.04 28.71 -3.65
C VAL A 170 24.76 29.40 -4.80
#